data_AF-A0A4S2H864-F1
#
_entry.id   AF-A0A4S2H864-F1
#
_cell.length_a   1.000
_cell.length_b   1.000
_cell.length_c   1.000
_cell.angle_alpha   90.00
_cell.angle_beta   90.00
_cell.angle_gamma   90.00
#
_symmetry.space_group_name_H-M   'P 1'
#
loop_
_entity.id
_entity.type
_entity.pdbx_description
1 polymer ?
#
loop_
_entity_poly.entity_id
_entity_poly.type
_entity_poly.pdbx_seq_one_letter_code
_entity_poly.pdbx_strand_id
1 'polypeptide(L)' 'MADPLGDIGNLQRDPDAAVDYLTELLDSAAILALAVDLPSSSAFLTACAKLVHQEHVTPAGVVETGDEV' A
#
# COMPACT_ATOMS: atom_id res chain seq x y z
N MET A 1 -24.25 4.38 26.70
CA MET A 1 -23.64 3.09 26.33
C MET A 1 -23.61 3.08 24.81
N ALA A 2 -22.42 3.25 24.22
CA ALA A 2 -22.29 3.40 22.76
C ALA A 2 -22.65 2.08 22.07
N ASP A 3 -23.41 2.17 20.97
CA ASP A 3 -23.82 1.03 20.15
C ASP A 3 -22.60 0.50 19.38
N PRO A 4 -22.10 -0.71 19.69
CA PRO A 4 -20.91 -1.27 19.05
C PRO A 4 -21.14 -1.58 17.57
N LEU A 5 -22.39 -1.60 17.09
CA LEU A 5 -22.72 -1.77 15.67
C LEU A 5 -22.67 -0.44 14.90
N GLY A 6 -22.80 0.70 15.60
CA GLY A 6 -22.65 2.03 15.00
C GLY A 6 -21.22 2.38 14.57
N ASP A 7 -20.23 1.70 15.18
CA ASP A 7 -18.81 1.84 14.84
C ASP A 7 -18.35 0.86 13.75
N ILE A 8 -19.19 -0.09 13.33
CA ILE A 8 -18.94 -0.99 12.19
C ILE A 8 -19.21 -0.22 10.91
N GLY A 9 -18.25 0.62 10.54
CA GLY A 9 -18.36 1.60 9.47
C GLY A 9 -17.59 2.88 9.76
N ASN A 10 -17.20 3.06 11.03
CA ASN A 10 -16.45 4.19 11.56
C ASN A 10 -14.99 3.81 11.87
N LEU A 11 -14.47 2.75 11.23
CA LEU A 11 -13.02 2.65 11.02
C LEU A 11 -12.66 3.80 10.09
N GLN A 12 -12.31 4.95 10.67
CA GLN A 12 -11.41 5.90 10.01
C GLN A 12 -10.26 5.04 9.48
N ARG A 13 -10.32 4.71 8.18
CA ARG A 13 -9.25 4.00 7.49
C ARG A 13 -8.09 4.97 7.51
N ASP A 14 -7.23 4.84 8.50
CA ASP A 14 -5.97 5.53 8.56
C ASP A 14 -5.13 5.03 7.38
N PRO A 15 -5.04 5.82 6.29
CA PRO A 15 -4.37 5.37 5.08
C PRO A 15 -2.87 5.23 5.33
N ASP A 16 -2.32 6.02 6.25
CA ASP A 16 -0.90 6.01 6.61
C ASP A 16 -0.59 4.68 7.32
N ALA A 17 -1.40 4.30 8.31
CA ALA A 17 -1.26 3.02 9.00
C ALA A 17 -1.44 1.81 8.08
N ALA A 18 -2.33 1.91 7.08
CA ALA A 18 -2.52 0.84 6.09
C ALA A 18 -1.32 0.72 5.15
N VAL A 19 -0.72 1.83 4.75
CA VAL A 19 0.48 1.88 3.89
C VAL A 19 1.67 1.30 4.63
N ASP A 20 1.92 1.73 5.86
CA ASP A 20 3.01 1.21 6.70
C ASP A 20 2.89 -0.31 6.89
N TYR A 21 1.68 -0.79 7.22
CA TYR A 21 1.43 -2.22 7.37
C TYR A 21 1.68 -3.01 6.07
N LEU A 22 1.20 -2.51 4.93
CA LEU A 22 1.37 -3.19 3.64
C LEU A 22 2.83 -3.20 3.19
N THR A 23 3.57 -2.11 3.40
CA THR A 23 5.01 -2.06 3.11
C THR A 23 5.77 -3.07 3.97
N GLU A 24 5.55 -3.08 5.28
CA GLU A 24 6.25 -3.99 6.20
C GLU A 24 5.98 -5.47 5.85
N LEU A 25 4.73 -5.79 5.48
CA LEU A 25 4.35 -7.12 5.05
C LEU A 25 5.08 -7.54 3.76
N LEU A 26 5.14 -6.66 2.76
CA LEU A 26 5.77 -6.94 1.47
C LEU A 26 7.29 -7.09 1.61
N ASP A 27 7.93 -6.26 2.43
CA ASP A 27 9.37 -6.37 2.72
C ASP A 27 9.69 -7.66 3.48
N SER A 28 8.88 -8.03 4.47
CA SER A 28 9.01 -9.30 5.19
C SER A 28 8.87 -10.51 4.25
N ALA A 29 7.91 -10.46 3.33
CA ALA A 29 7.73 -11.50 2.32
C ALA A 29 8.90 -11.55 1.32
N ALA A 30 9.50 -10.41 0.97
CA ALA A 30 10.67 -10.35 0.09
C ALA A 30 11.90 -11.02 0.74
N ILE A 31 12.09 -10.85 2.05
CA ILE A 31 13.15 -11.53 2.82
C ILE A 31 12.92 -13.05 2.85
N LEU A 32 11.68 -13.47 3.11
CA LEU A 32 11.34 -14.90 3.10
C LEU A 32 11.56 -15.53 1.72
N ALA A 33 11.22 -14.81 0.64
CA ALA A 33 11.48 -15.27 -0.72
C ALA A 33 12.98 -15.46 -1.00
N LEU A 34 13.86 -14.60 -0.48
CA LEU A 34 15.32 -14.79 -0.57
C LEU A 34 15.79 -16.00 0.23
N ALA A 35 15.20 -16.23 1.40
CA ALA A 35 15.55 -17.38 2.25
C ALA A 35 15.23 -18.73 1.61
N VAL A 36 14.34 -18.77 0.60
CA VAL A 36 13.97 -19.98 -0.15
C VAL A 36 14.47 -19.97 -1.60
N ASP A 37 15.50 -19.18 -1.91
CA ASP A 37 16.11 -19.09 -3.25
C ASP A 37 15.14 -18.65 -4.38
N LEU A 38 14.21 -17.73 -4.08
CA LEU A 38 13.31 -17.12 -5.07
C LEU A 38 13.66 -15.62 -5.30
N PRO A 39 14.80 -15.30 -5.94
CA PRO A 39 15.27 -13.92 -6.07
C PRO A 39 14.35 -13.05 -6.94
N SER A 40 13.73 -13.59 -7.98
CA SER A 40 12.77 -12.85 -8.81
C SER A 40 11.51 -12.46 -8.03
N SER A 41 11.02 -13.35 -7.16
CA SER A 41 9.86 -13.07 -6.30
C SER A 41 10.20 -12.01 -5.25
N SER A 42 11.40 -12.08 -4.66
CA SER A 42 11.87 -11.03 -3.75
C SER A 42 11.91 -9.66 -4.42
N ALA A 43 12.52 -9.57 -5.61
CA ALA A 43 12.59 -8.32 -6.37
C ALA A 43 11.21 -7.75 -6.72
N PHE A 44 10.26 -8.62 -7.09
CA PHE A 44 8.88 -8.23 -7.35
C PHE A 44 8.19 -7.69 -6.10
N LEU A 45 8.31 -8.37 -4.96
CA LEU A 45 7.70 -7.94 -3.69
C LEU A 45 8.26 -6.60 -3.20
N THR A 46 9.57 -6.38 -3.33
CA THR A 46 10.20 -5.08 -3.04
C THR A 46 9.71 -3.98 -3.99
N ALA A 47 9.46 -4.29 -5.27
CA ALA A 47 8.86 -3.34 -6.20
C ALA A 47 7.41 -3.00 -5.81
N CYS A 48 6.63 -3.98 -5.35
CA CYS A 48 5.28 -3.74 -4.82
C CYS A 48 5.29 -2.83 -3.59
N ALA A 49 6.21 -3.02 -2.64
CA ALA A 49 6.31 -2.16 -1.46
C ALA A 49 6.55 -0.69 -1.85
N LYS A 50 7.40 -0.45 -2.86
CA LYS A 50 7.65 0.90 -3.40
C LYS A 50 6.41 1.49 -4.07
N LEU A 51 5.65 0.70 -4.81
CA LEU A 51 4.41 1.15 -5.45
C LEU A 51 3.36 1.55 -4.41
N VAL A 52 3.21 0.82 -3.31
CA VAL A 52 2.29 1.17 -2.23
C VAL A 52 2.61 2.55 -1.65
N HIS A 53 3.90 2.83 -1.39
CA HIS A 53 4.32 4.17 -0.95
C HIS A 53 4.11 5.24 -2.03
N GLN A 54 4.38 4.94 -3.30
CA GLN A 54 4.20 5.89 -4.40
C GLN A 54 2.74 6.28 -4.59
N GLU A 55 1.82 5.32 -4.59
CA GLU A 55 0.38 5.59 -4.75
C GLU A 55 -0.19 6.39 -3.57
N HIS A 56 0.38 6.23 -2.37
CA HIS A 56 -0.03 7.01 -1.22
C HIS A 56 0.43 8.47 -1.28
N VAL A 57 1.67 8.71 -1.73
CA VAL A 57 2.26 10.05 -1.80
C VAL A 57 1.87 10.79 -3.10
N THR A 58 1.45 10.06 -4.14
CA THR A 58 1.00 10.66 -5.39
C THR A 58 -0.41 11.22 -5.20
N PRO A 59 -0.61 12.54 -5.31
CA PRO A 59 -1.94 13.11 -5.25
C PRO A 59 -2.76 12.54 -6.40
N ALA A 60 -3.94 11.99 -6.10
CA ALA A 60 -4.93 11.56 -7.09
C ALA A 60 -5.40 12.78 -7.90
N GLY A 61 -4.64 13.19 -8.92
CA GLY A 61 -4.94 14.41 -9.68
C GLY A 61 -3.77 15.07 -10.39
N VAL A 62 -3.02 14.34 -11.20
CA VAL A 62 -2.46 14.91 -12.44
C VAL A 62 -3.06 14.14 -13.60
N VAL A 63 -4.36 14.37 -13.84
CA VAL A 63 -4.91 14.16 -15.18
C VAL A 63 -4.46 15.41 -15.94
N GLU A 64 -3.42 15.28 -16.77
CA GLU A 64 -3.18 16.26 -17.83
C GLU A 64 -4.41 16.23 -18.74
N THR A 65 -5.39 17.08 -18.44
CA THR A 65 -6.42 17.45 -19.42
C THR A 65 -5.65 18.11 -20.54
N GLY A 66 -5.41 17.36 -21.62
CA GLY A 66 -4.87 17.88 -22.86
C GLY A 66 -5.71 19.09 -23.27
N ASP A 67 -5.05 20.24 -23.28
CA ASP A 67 -5.53 21.48 -23.86
C ASP A 67 -5.66 21.25 -25.37
N GLU A 68 -6.85 20.86 -25.83
CA GLU A 68 -7.22 20.95 -27.23
C GLU A 68 -7.66 22.39 -27.51
N VAL A 69 -6.75 23.18 -28.09
CA VAL A 69 -7.04 24.44 -28.80
C VAL A 69 -6.73 24.26 -30.28
#